data_AF-A0A3B8NQA5-F1
#
_entry.id   AF-A0A3B8NQA5-F1
#
_cell.length_a   1.000
_cell.length_b   1.000
_cell.length_c   1.000
_cell.angle_alpha   90.00
_cell.angle_beta   90.00
_cell.angle_gamma   90.00
#
_symmetry.space_group_name_H-M   'P 1'
#
loop_
_entity.id
_entity.type
_entity.pdbx_description
1 polymer ?
#
loop_
_entity_poly.entity_id
_entity_poly.type
_entity_poly.pdbx_seq_one_letter_code
_entity_poly.pdbx_strand_id
1 'polypeptide(L)'
;RGLSDQQITALSSGSAARSAGLPTMEDAVKSGAWIVGPTERITERLMQLQDRYPGLEEMNVGASAMSTEQSVILEQLDRFGKEVMPTFKNQAK
;
A
#
# COMPACT_ATOMS: atom_id res chain seq x y z
N ARG A 1 2.82 -11.48 -8.24
CA ARG A 1 2.06 -12.66 -7.73
C ARG A 1 2.22 -12.69 -6.22
N GLY A 2 1.12 -12.73 -5.46
CA GLY A 2 1.13 -12.56 -4.00
C GLY A 2 1.27 -13.87 -3.19
N LEU A 3 0.92 -15.02 -3.78
CA LEU A 3 1.04 -16.35 -3.16
C LEU A 3 1.59 -17.36 -4.19
N SER A 4 2.27 -18.39 -3.69
CA SER A 4 2.66 -19.57 -4.47
C SER A 4 1.49 -20.53 -4.67
N ASP A 5 1.57 -21.41 -5.68
CA ASP A 5 0.54 -22.41 -5.93
C ASP A 5 0.35 -23.34 -4.72
N GLN A 6 1.45 -23.69 -4.04
CA GLN A 6 1.41 -24.48 -2.81
C GLN A 6 0.67 -23.77 -1.67
N GLN A 7 0.90 -22.46 -1.50
CA GLN A 7 0.18 -21.65 -0.51
C GLN A 7 -1.33 -21.59 -0.82
N ILE A 8 -1.70 -21.43 -2.09
CA ILE A 8 -3.09 -21.42 -2.54
C ILE A 8 -3.76 -22.78 -2.27
N THR A 9 -3.09 -23.89 -2.58
CA THR A 9 -3.62 -25.23 -2.26
C THR A 9 -3.78 -25.42 -0.76
N ALA A 10 -2.79 -25.03 0.04
CA ALA A 10 -2.85 -25.18 1.49
C ALA A 10 -4.01 -24.38 2.13
N LEU A 11 -4.33 -23.19 1.62
CA LEU A 11 -5.47 -22.38 2.07
C LEU A 11 -6.81 -23.13 1.96
N SER A 12 -6.97 -24.01 0.97
CA SER A 12 -8.20 -24.78 0.76
C SER A 12 -8.35 -25.99 1.69
N SER A 13 -7.32 -26.32 2.48
CA SER A 13 -7.21 -27.62 3.17
C SER A 13 -7.53 -27.61 4.67
N GLY A 14 -8.18 -26.56 5.17
CA GLY A 14 -8.64 -26.47 6.57
C GLY A 14 -7.49 -26.40 7.58
N SER A 15 -6.95 -27.54 8.02
CA SER A 15 -5.89 -27.61 9.03
C SER A 15 -4.54 -27.09 8.52
N ALA A 16 -4.19 -27.33 7.25
CA ALA A 16 -2.92 -26.86 6.68
C ALA A 16 -2.93 -25.37 6.29
N ALA A 17 -4.10 -24.72 6.29
CA ALA A 17 -4.22 -23.30 5.97
C ALA A 17 -3.43 -22.42 6.95
N ARG A 18 -3.39 -22.78 8.24
CA ARG A 18 -2.62 -22.05 9.26
C ARG A 18 -1.11 -22.16 9.07
N SER A 19 -0.62 -23.28 8.55
CA SER A 19 0.79 -23.53 8.30
C SER A 19 1.20 -23.25 6.86
N ALA A 20 0.34 -22.60 6.06
CA ALA A 20 0.62 -22.27 4.67
C ALA A 20 1.77 -21.26 4.52
N GLY A 21 2.20 -20.61 5.60
CA GLY A 21 3.26 -19.60 5.54
C GLY A 21 2.85 -18.39 4.72
N LEU A 22 1.64 -17.87 4.97
CA LEU A 22 1.12 -16.69 4.28
C LEU A 22 1.98 -15.46 4.58
N PRO A 23 2.10 -14.52 3.63
CA PRO A 23 2.88 -13.29 3.82
C PRO A 23 2.43 -12.51 5.05
N THR A 24 3.39 -11.91 5.76
CA THR A 24 3.10 -11.00 6.86
C THR A 24 2.78 -9.59 6.36
N MET A 25 2.38 -8.68 7.26
CA MET A 25 2.23 -7.27 6.90
C MET A 25 3.58 -6.64 6.51
N GLU A 26 4.66 -7.02 7.17
CA GLU A 26 6.01 -6.56 6.85
C GLU A 26 6.41 -7.00 5.44
N ASP A 27 6.05 -8.22 5.02
CA ASP A 27 6.26 -8.70 3.65
C ASP A 27 5.43 -7.88 2.63
N ALA A 28 4.19 -7.52 2.99
CA ALA A 28 3.33 -6.68 2.16
C ALA A 28 3.91 -5.26 1.98
N VAL A 29 4.48 -4.68 3.03
CA VAL A 29 5.18 -3.38 2.96
C VAL A 29 6.46 -3.50 2.13
N LYS A 30 7.27 -4.55 2.37
CA LYS A 30 8.55 -4.77 1.67
C LYS A 30 8.36 -4.99 0.18
N SER A 31 7.31 -5.72 -0.22
CA SER A 31 6.97 -5.93 -1.63
C SER A 31 6.39 -4.67 -2.30
N GLY A 32 6.05 -3.63 -1.54
CA GLY A 32 5.39 -2.43 -2.02
C GLY A 32 3.90 -2.64 -2.33
N ALA A 33 3.30 -3.74 -1.87
CA ALA A 33 1.86 -3.95 -1.94
C ALA A 33 1.10 -2.95 -1.04
N TRP A 34 1.73 -2.54 0.07
CA TRP A 34 1.25 -1.49 0.96
C TRP A 34 2.33 -0.41 1.12
N ILE A 35 1.94 0.86 1.04
CA ILE A 35 2.82 2.00 1.34
C ILE A 35 2.41 2.52 2.72
N VAL A 36 3.28 2.29 3.71
CA VAL A 36 2.98 2.59 5.13
C VAL A 36 4.14 3.33 5.76
N GLY A 37 3.84 4.41 6.50
CA GLY A 37 4.80 5.14 7.29
C GLY A 37 4.52 6.65 7.32
N PRO A 38 5.50 7.45 7.76
CA PRO A 38 5.43 8.91 7.72
C PRO A 38 5.23 9.46 6.31
N THR A 39 4.74 10.70 6.21
CA THR A 39 4.42 11.38 4.94
C THR A 39 5.65 11.53 4.04
N GLU A 40 6.84 11.68 4.62
CA GLU A 40 8.11 11.72 3.88
C GLU A 40 8.39 10.39 3.16
N ARG A 41 8.19 9.27 3.86
CA ARG A 41 8.38 7.92 3.29
C ARG A 41 7.34 7.62 2.21
N ILE A 42 6.09 8.02 2.43
CA ILE A 42 5.03 7.87 1.43
C ILE A 42 5.40 8.67 0.18
N THR A 43 5.81 9.92 0.35
CA THR A 43 6.23 10.80 -0.75
C THR A 43 7.39 10.19 -1.54
N GLU A 44 8.45 9.76 -0.87
CA GLU A 44 9.60 9.09 -1.50
C GLU A 44 9.14 7.91 -2.35
N ARG A 45 8.25 7.06 -1.81
CA ARG A 45 7.77 5.88 -2.53
C ARG A 45 6.91 6.22 -3.75
N LEU A 46 6.07 7.25 -3.66
CA LEU A 46 5.28 7.72 -4.80
C LEU A 46 6.16 8.32 -5.90
N MET A 47 7.21 9.07 -5.53
CA MET A 47 8.17 9.59 -6.50
C MET A 47 8.92 8.45 -7.22
N GLN A 48 9.35 7.41 -6.50
CA GLN A 48 9.93 6.21 -7.11
C GLN A 48 8.95 5.50 -8.08
N LEU A 49 7.64 5.57 -7.82
CA LEU A 49 6.64 5.03 -8.75
C LEU A 49 6.54 5.88 -10.01
N GLN A 50 6.64 7.21 -9.91
CA GLN A 50 6.69 8.08 -11.09
C GLN A 50 7.94 7.83 -11.94
N ASP A 51 9.10 7.60 -11.33
CA ASP A 51 10.32 7.24 -12.06
C ASP A 51 10.13 5.94 -12.86
N ARG A 52 9.39 4.98 -12.28
CA ARG A 52 9.07 3.69 -12.91
C ARG A 52 7.98 3.81 -13.98
N TYR A 53 7.03 4.72 -13.80
CA TYR A 53 5.89 4.96 -14.68
C TYR A 53 5.82 6.44 -15.06
N PRO A 54 6.67 6.90 -16.01
CA PRO A 54 6.67 8.30 -16.43
C PRO A 54 5.29 8.72 -16.96
N GLY A 55 4.79 9.88 -16.51
CA GLY A 55 3.47 10.39 -16.87
C GLY A 55 2.32 9.87 -16.01
N LEU A 56 2.59 9.36 -14.81
CA LEU A 56 1.55 9.00 -13.84
C LEU A 56 0.81 10.26 -13.32
N GLU A 57 -0.37 10.54 -13.85
CA GLU A 57 -1.18 11.71 -13.47
C GLU A 57 -2.20 11.43 -12.37
N GLU A 58 -2.70 10.19 -12.30
CA GLU A 58 -3.79 9.80 -11.41
C GLU A 58 -3.42 8.58 -10.59
N MET A 59 -3.87 8.56 -9.33
CA MET A 59 -3.76 7.42 -8.44
C MET A 59 -5.02 7.33 -7.59
N ASN A 60 -5.53 6.11 -7.43
CA ASN A 60 -6.57 5.83 -6.45
C ASN A 60 -5.95 5.52 -5.09
N VAL A 61 -6.38 6.23 -4.05
CA VAL A 61 -5.95 5.98 -2.66
C VAL A 61 -7.06 5.25 -1.94
N GLY A 62 -6.84 3.96 -1.70
CA GLY A 62 -7.74 3.12 -0.92
C GLY A 62 -7.64 3.44 0.57
N ALA A 63 -8.47 4.38 1.05
CA ALA A 63 -8.55 4.74 2.46
C ALA A 63 -9.65 3.94 3.21
N SER A 64 -9.74 2.65 2.93
CA SER A 64 -10.79 1.75 3.42
C SER A 64 -10.20 0.50 4.07
N ALA A 65 -9.55 0.69 5.21
CA ALA A 65 -9.17 -0.43 6.07
C ALA A 65 -10.39 -0.85 6.90
N MET A 66 -10.84 -2.10 6.75
CA MET A 66 -11.87 -2.67 7.61
C MET A 66 -11.40 -2.56 9.06
N SER A 67 -12.29 -2.06 9.94
CA SER A 67 -12.05 -1.86 11.37
C SER A 67 -11.21 -0.64 11.78
N THR A 68 -10.70 0.18 10.86
CA THR A 68 -10.09 1.46 11.24
C THR A 68 -11.17 2.50 11.51
N GLU A 69 -11.04 3.26 12.60
CA GLU A 69 -11.98 4.32 12.95
C GLU A 69 -12.00 5.42 11.87
N GLN A 70 -13.19 5.95 11.57
CA GLN A 70 -13.36 7.01 10.58
C GLN A 70 -12.51 8.25 10.89
N SER A 71 -12.38 8.65 12.15
CA SER A 71 -11.60 9.85 12.54
C SER A 71 -10.13 9.70 12.15
N VAL A 72 -9.56 8.51 12.35
CA VAL A 72 -8.18 8.16 11.93
C VAL A 72 -8.06 8.23 10.42
N ILE A 73 -9.00 7.65 9.67
CA ILE A 73 -8.97 7.71 8.21
C ILE A 73 -8.98 9.16 7.70
N LEU A 74 -9.83 10.01 8.29
CA LEU A 74 -9.92 11.42 7.89
C LEU A 74 -8.64 12.20 8.20
N GLU A 75 -8.02 11.98 9.36
CA GLU A 75 -6.74 12.60 9.72
C GLU A 75 -5.63 12.18 8.76
N GLN A 76 -5.54 10.89 8.42
CA GLN A 76 -4.55 10.39 7.47
C GLN A 76 -4.76 10.95 6.05
N LEU A 77 -6.02 11.06 5.60
CA LEU A 77 -6.36 11.67 4.32
C LEU A 77 -6.02 13.16 4.27
N ASP A 78 -6.30 13.90 5.36
CA ASP A 78 -5.98 15.33 5.46
C ASP A 78 -4.46 15.56 5.36
N ARG A 79 -3.68 14.77 6.11
CA ARG A 79 -2.20 14.83 6.05
C ARG A 79 -1.66 14.42 4.69
N PHE A 80 -2.18 13.35 4.10
CA PHE A 80 -1.80 12.94 2.76
C PHE A 80 -2.05 14.06 1.72
N GLY A 81 -3.22 14.71 1.81
CA GLY A 81 -3.57 15.84 0.93
C GLY A 81 -2.67 17.05 1.10
N LYS A 82 -2.27 17.37 2.35
CA LYS A 82 -1.45 18.55 2.66
C LYS A 82 0.05 18.34 2.49
N GLU A 83 0.55 17.16 2.83
CA GLU A 83 1.99 16.90 2.97
C GLU A 83 2.56 16.07 1.80
N VAL A 84 1.76 15.23 1.14
CA VAL A 84 2.22 14.31 0.09
C VAL A 84 1.85 14.79 -1.31
N MET A 85 0.57 15.10 -1.53
CA MET A 85 0.03 15.45 -2.85
C MET A 85 0.70 16.66 -3.54
N PRO A 86 1.10 17.74 -2.83
CA PRO A 86 1.77 18.86 -3.49
C PRO A 86 3.08 18.45 -4.17
N THR A 87 3.87 17.60 -3.52
CA THR A 87 5.13 17.10 -4.08
C THR A 87 4.87 16.20 -5.28
N PHE A 88 3.90 15.30 -5.18
CA PHE A 88 3.52 14.41 -6.28
C PHE A 88 3.10 15.19 -7.54
N LYS A 89 2.25 16.21 -7.38
CA LYS A 89 1.68 16.99 -8.51
C LYS A 89 2.64 18.01 -9.12
N ASN A 90 3.61 18.51 -8.37
CA ASN A 90 4.52 19.56 -8.85
C ASN A 90 5.48 19.11 -9.97
N GLN A 91 5.56 17.82 -10.27
CA GLN A 91 6.36 17.30 -11.39
C GLN A 91 5.65 17.31 -12.74
N ALA A 92 4.31 17.42 -12.76
CA ALA A 92 3.55 17.58 -14.00
C ALA A 92 3.65 19.04 -14.51
N LYS A 93 4.83 19.44 -14.95
CA LYS A 93 5.09 20.69 -15.67
C LYS A 93 5.92 20.43 -16.91
#